data_AF-A0A1A8L060-F1
#
_entry.id   AF-A0A1A8L060-F1
#
_cell.length_a   1.000
_cell.length_b   1.000
_cell.length_c   1.000
_cell.angle_alpha   90.00
_cell.angle_beta   90.00
_cell.angle_gamma   90.00
#
_symmetry.space_group_name_H-M   'P 1'
#
loop_
_entity.id
_entity.type
_entity.pdbx_description
1 polymer ?
#
loop_
_entity_poly.entity_id
_entity_poly.type
_entity_poly.pdbx_seq_one_letter_code
_entity_poly.pdbx_strand_id
1 'polypeptide(L)'
;GMVKKLPKYQNCWLARTDPKDVARVESKTVIVTKNQRDTIPIPAAGGKSQLGNWMSESDWQRARQERFPGCMAGRTMYVIPFSMGPVGSTLSKYGVQVTDSPYVVASMGIM
;
A
#
# COMPACT_ATOMS: atom_id res chain seq x y z
N GLY A 1 -17.95 -13.06 -8.65
CA GLY A 1 -16.77 -13.34 -7.81
C GLY A 1 -15.66 -12.36 -8.13
N MET A 2 -14.69 -12.17 -7.23
CA MET A 2 -13.60 -11.20 -7.37
C MET A 2 -12.66 -11.50 -8.57
N VAL A 3 -12.51 -12.78 -8.92
CA VAL A 3 -11.65 -13.24 -10.02
C VAL A 3 -12.38 -14.24 -10.92
N LYS A 4 -11.95 -14.34 -12.18
CA LYS A 4 -12.42 -15.32 -13.17
C LYS A 4 -11.26 -16.21 -13.63
N LYS A 5 -11.43 -17.54 -13.55
CA LYS A 5 -10.46 -18.51 -14.11
C LYS A 5 -10.39 -18.34 -15.63
N LEU A 6 -9.18 -18.42 -16.18
CA LEU A 6 -8.94 -18.39 -17.62
C LEU A 6 -8.70 -19.81 -18.14
N PRO A 7 -9.72 -20.50 -18.70
CA PRO A 7 -9.63 -21.94 -19.00
C PRO A 7 -8.65 -22.28 -20.12
N LYS A 8 -8.25 -21.29 -20.93
CA LYS A 8 -7.26 -21.46 -22.00
C LYS A 8 -5.84 -21.71 -21.45
N TYR A 9 -5.58 -21.36 -20.19
CA TYR A 9 -4.25 -21.38 -19.60
C TYR A 9 -4.24 -22.20 -18.30
N GLN A 10 -3.04 -22.60 -17.86
CA GLN A 10 -2.86 -23.33 -16.61
C GLN A 10 -2.75 -22.37 -15.43
N ASN A 11 -3.65 -22.52 -14.45
CA ASN A 11 -3.68 -21.73 -13.22
C ASN A 11 -3.64 -20.19 -13.42
N CYS A 12 -4.23 -19.67 -14.51
CA CYS A 12 -4.35 -18.24 -14.74
C CYS A 12 -5.73 -17.69 -14.37
N TRP A 13 -5.74 -16.44 -13.92
CA TRP A 13 -6.92 -15.77 -13.37
C TRP A 13 -6.97 -14.31 -13.85
N LEU A 14 -8.17 -13.78 -13.98
CA LEU A 14 -8.44 -12.38 -14.34
C LEU A 14 -9.19 -11.68 -13.20
N ALA A 15 -8.64 -10.57 -12.70
CA ALA A 15 -9.33 -9.60 -11.86
C ALA A 15 -9.67 -8.35 -12.69
N ARG A 16 -10.80 -7.70 -12.40
CA ARG A 16 -11.15 -6.38 -12.95
C ARG A 16 -11.45 -5.45 -11.79
N THR A 17 -10.80 -4.29 -11.76
CA THR A 17 -10.96 -3.31 -10.68
C THR A 17 -12.03 -2.28 -11.02
N ASP A 18 -12.41 -1.47 -10.04
CA ASP A 18 -13.19 -0.26 -10.27
C ASP A 18 -12.35 0.71 -11.14
N PRO A 19 -12.91 1.38 -12.17
CA PRO A 19 -12.19 2.35 -12.99
C PRO A 19 -11.49 3.48 -12.21
N LYS A 20 -11.91 3.73 -10.96
CA LYS A 20 -11.29 4.71 -10.06
C LYS A 20 -10.02 4.19 -9.34
N ASP A 21 -9.74 2.88 -9.42
CA ASP A 21 -8.63 2.20 -8.77
C ASP A 21 -7.86 1.32 -9.77
N VAL A 22 -7.11 1.98 -10.65
CA VAL A 22 -6.40 1.36 -11.78
C VAL A 22 -4.91 1.66 -11.81
N ALA A 23 -4.45 2.58 -10.96
CA ALA A 23 -3.07 3.06 -10.95
C ALA A 23 -2.72 3.66 -9.59
N ARG A 24 -1.42 3.89 -9.37
CA ARG A 24 -0.95 4.67 -8.21
C ARG A 24 -1.53 6.08 -8.26
N VAL A 25 -1.92 6.61 -7.09
CA VAL A 25 -2.41 7.98 -6.95
C VAL A 25 -1.37 8.80 -6.21
N GLU A 26 -0.39 9.35 -6.95
CA GLU A 26 0.78 10.02 -6.37
C GLU A 26 0.40 11.19 -5.45
N SER A 27 -0.67 11.91 -5.75
CA SER A 27 -1.18 13.00 -4.90
C SER A 27 -1.72 12.54 -3.53
N LYS A 28 -1.99 11.24 -3.35
CA LYS A 28 -2.42 10.64 -2.09
C LYS A 28 -1.34 9.76 -1.45
N THR A 29 -0.15 9.68 -2.06
CA THR A 29 1.02 9.01 -1.49
C THR A 29 1.85 10.04 -0.72
N VAL A 30 2.04 9.81 0.57
CA VAL A 30 2.75 10.72 1.48
C VAL A 30 3.83 9.99 2.26
N ILE A 31 4.87 10.73 2.66
CA ILE A 31 5.84 10.30 3.65
C ILE A 31 5.62 11.17 4.90
N VAL A 32 5.46 10.51 6.04
CA VAL A 32 5.18 11.15 7.33
C VAL A 32 6.47 11.21 8.14
N THR A 33 6.93 12.42 8.42
CA THR A 33 8.13 12.70 9.22
C THR A 33 7.91 13.94 10.08
N LYS A 34 8.67 14.08 11.16
CA LYS A 34 8.56 15.23 12.07
C LYS A 34 8.81 16.57 11.36
N ASN A 35 9.86 16.67 10.55
CA ASN A 35 10.18 17.88 9.80
C ASN A 35 10.01 17.64 8.30
N GLN A 36 9.33 18.56 7.60
CA GLN A 36 9.13 18.49 6.16
C GLN A 36 10.43 18.30 5.36
N ARG A 37 11.52 18.92 5.81
CA ARG A 37 12.83 18.87 5.14
C ARG A 37 13.46 17.47 5.13
N ASP A 38 13.05 16.59 6.04
CA ASP A 38 13.51 15.20 6.10
C ASP A 38 12.84 14.35 4.99
N THR A 39 11.82 14.88 4.32
CA THR A 39 11.04 14.20 3.28
C THR A 39 11.17 14.87 1.90
N ILE A 40 11.09 16.19 1.84
CA ILE A 40 11.22 16.95 0.58
C ILE A 40 12.04 18.22 0.80
N PRO A 41 12.74 18.73 -0.23
CA PRO A 41 13.29 20.08 -0.18
C PRO A 41 12.20 21.12 0.11
N ILE A 42 12.57 22.19 0.81
CA ILE A 42 11.64 23.30 1.08
C ILE A 42 11.37 24.02 -0.25
N PRO A 43 10.11 24.04 -0.73
CA PRO A 43 9.81 24.66 -2.02
C PRO A 43 10.10 26.16 -2.01
N ALA A 44 10.75 26.64 -3.06
CA ALA A 44 10.89 28.08 -3.29
C ALA A 44 9.54 28.68 -3.75
N ALA A 45 9.24 29.89 -3.29
CA ALA A 45 8.11 30.71 -3.77
C ALA A 45 6.71 30.05 -3.73
N GLY A 46 6.45 29.16 -2.76
CA GLY A 46 5.11 28.56 -2.58
C GLY A 46 4.74 27.49 -3.61
N GLY A 47 5.70 27.04 -4.43
CA GLY A 47 5.48 25.95 -5.38
C GLY A 47 5.19 24.61 -4.69
N LYS A 48 4.54 23.69 -5.41
CA LYS A 48 4.36 22.31 -4.95
C LYS A 48 5.61 21.50 -5.27
N SER A 49 6.10 20.72 -4.30
CA SER A 49 7.21 19.78 -4.55
C SER A 49 6.80 18.70 -5.56
N GLN A 50 7.68 18.42 -6.52
CA GLN A 50 7.57 17.28 -7.44
C GLN A 50 8.38 16.06 -6.96
N LEU A 51 9.09 16.18 -5.84
CA LEU A 51 9.98 15.15 -5.29
C LEU A 51 9.31 14.32 -4.18
N GLY A 52 8.02 14.53 -3.94
CA GLY A 52 7.24 13.82 -2.94
C GLY A 52 6.19 14.69 -2.27
N ASN A 53 5.35 14.06 -1.44
CA ASN A 53 4.39 14.77 -0.59
C ASN A 53 4.71 14.47 0.86
N TRP A 54 4.90 15.53 1.65
CA TRP A 54 5.03 15.42 3.09
C TRP A 54 3.68 15.58 3.77
N MET A 55 3.46 14.82 4.85
CA MET A 55 2.32 14.97 5.74
C MET A 55 2.82 15.01 7.18
N SER A 56 2.26 15.92 7.99
CA SER A 56 2.61 16.01 9.41
C SER A 56 2.10 14.79 10.19
N GLU A 57 2.73 14.46 11.31
CA GLU A 57 2.28 13.36 12.17
C GLU A 57 0.85 13.58 12.70
N SER A 58 0.48 14.82 13.04
CA SER A 58 -0.86 15.16 13.52
C SER A 58 -1.93 14.99 12.44
N ASP A 59 -1.66 15.44 11.22
CA ASP A 59 -2.56 15.25 10.08
C ASP A 59 -2.71 13.77 9.74
N TRP A 60 -1.61 13.00 9.80
CA TRP A 60 -1.66 11.55 9.63
C TRP A 60 -2.53 10.88 10.71
N GLN A 61 -2.37 11.26 11.97
CA GLN A 61 -3.18 10.69 13.06
C GLN A 61 -4.67 10.96 12.85
N ARG A 62 -5.03 12.19 12.46
CA ARG A 62 -6.42 12.53 12.13
C ARG A 62 -6.92 11.69 10.95
N ALA A 63 -6.14 11.60 9.87
CA ALA A 63 -6.50 10.81 8.70
C ALA A 63 -6.69 9.31 9.01
N ARG A 64 -5.87 8.76 9.91
CA ARG A 64 -5.97 7.38 10.39
C ARG A 64 -7.28 7.14 11.14
N GLN A 65 -7.64 8.03 12.07
CA GLN A 65 -8.87 7.90 12.85
C GLN A 65 -10.14 8.07 12.02
N GLU A 66 -10.09 8.84 10.95
CA GLU A 66 -11.22 8.95 10.01
C GLU A 66 -11.45 7.69 9.17
N ARG A 67 -10.44 6.82 9.00
CA ARG A 67 -10.44 5.76 7.96
C ARG A 67 -10.41 4.34 8.52
N PHE A 68 -9.60 4.09 9.54
CA PHE A 68 -9.32 2.74 10.01
C PHE A 68 -10.29 2.16 11.04
N PRO A 69 -10.90 2.94 11.96
CA PRO A 69 -11.85 2.37 12.91
C PRO A 69 -13.00 1.64 12.21
N GLY A 70 -13.13 0.34 12.46
CA GLY A 70 -14.17 -0.51 11.88
C GLY A 70 -14.01 -0.84 10.39
N CYS A 71 -12.89 -0.49 9.73
CA CYS A 71 -12.76 -0.64 8.27
C CYS A 71 -12.82 -2.10 7.78
N MET A 72 -12.52 -3.07 8.65
CA MET A 72 -12.57 -4.50 8.36
C MET A 72 -13.78 -5.21 9.01
N ALA A 73 -14.80 -4.47 9.47
CA ALA A 73 -15.97 -5.07 10.10
C ALA A 73 -16.64 -6.11 9.18
N GLY A 74 -16.82 -7.35 9.67
CA GLY A 74 -17.37 -8.45 8.90
C GLY A 74 -16.44 -9.05 7.84
N ARG A 75 -15.15 -8.67 7.83
CA ARG A 75 -14.13 -9.18 6.90
C ARG A 75 -13.02 -9.91 7.66
N THR A 76 -12.37 -10.86 7.00
CA THR A 76 -11.19 -11.55 7.55
C THR A 76 -9.96 -10.64 7.43
N MET A 77 -9.25 -10.42 8.53
CA MET A 77 -7.89 -9.85 8.49
C MET A 77 -6.89 -10.98 8.24
N TYR A 78 -6.23 -10.97 7.09
CA TYR A 78 -5.12 -11.85 6.76
C TYR A 78 -3.81 -11.27 7.30
N VAL A 79 -2.93 -12.14 7.81
CA VAL A 79 -1.58 -11.79 8.27
C VAL A 79 -0.57 -12.47 7.36
N ILE A 80 0.26 -11.68 6.69
CA ILE A 80 1.23 -12.14 5.68
C ILE A 80 2.65 -11.84 6.19
N PRO A 81 3.37 -12.83 6.76
CA PRO A 81 4.80 -12.70 6.97
C PRO A 81 5.55 -12.90 5.65
N PHE A 82 6.45 -11.99 5.30
CA PHE A 82 7.21 -12.05 4.05
C PHE A 82 8.65 -11.58 4.22
N SER A 83 9.51 -11.96 3.27
CA SER A 83 10.92 -11.57 3.19
C SER A 83 11.17 -10.82 1.89
N MET A 84 11.75 -9.62 1.98
CA MET A 84 12.28 -8.90 0.82
C MET A 84 13.71 -9.37 0.58
N GLY A 85 13.89 -10.31 -0.35
CA GLY A 85 15.14 -11.00 -0.64
C GLY A 85 15.17 -12.43 -0.11
N PRO A 86 16.18 -13.25 -0.50
CA PRO A 86 16.29 -14.64 -0.06
C PRO A 86 16.30 -14.76 1.47
N VAL A 87 15.54 -15.72 2.00
CA VAL A 87 15.50 -15.95 3.45
C VAL A 87 16.91 -16.28 3.96
N GLY A 88 17.32 -15.61 5.04
CA GLY A 88 18.66 -15.77 5.62
C GLY A 88 19.76 -14.91 4.99
N SER A 89 19.51 -14.21 3.88
CA SER A 89 20.47 -13.24 3.35
C SER A 89 20.68 -12.08 4.33
N THR A 90 21.92 -11.58 4.44
CA THR A 90 22.30 -10.47 5.32
C THR A 90 21.67 -9.13 4.91
N LEU A 91 21.25 -9.01 3.64
CA LEU A 91 20.58 -7.83 3.11
C LEU A 91 19.05 -7.91 3.23
N SER A 92 18.50 -9.09 3.54
CA SER A 92 17.05 -9.29 3.58
C SER A 92 16.41 -8.48 4.70
N LYS A 93 15.19 -8.01 4.43
CA LYS A 93 14.32 -7.35 5.40
C LYS A 93 13.01 -8.10 5.49
N TYR A 94 12.60 -8.41 6.72
CA TYR A 94 11.34 -9.09 6.99
C TYR A 94 10.24 -8.08 7.24
N GLY A 95 9.04 -8.40 6.76
CA GLY A 95 7.84 -7.61 6.94
C GLY A 95 6.65 -8.47 7.35
N VAL A 96 5.68 -7.83 7.99
CA VAL A 96 4.35 -8.39 8.22
C VAL A 96 3.33 -7.42 7.64
N GLN A 97 2.57 -7.88 6.65
CA GLN A 97 1.46 -7.10 6.10
C GLN A 97 0.15 -7.67 6.61
N VAL A 98 -0.74 -6.80 7.08
CA VAL A 98 -2.15 -7.14 7.33
C VAL A 98 -3.04 -6.58 6.23
N THR A 99 -4.01 -7.35 5.78
CA THR A 99 -4.94 -6.95 4.73
C THR A 99 -6.27 -7.67 4.89
N ASP A 100 -7.37 -7.05 4.47
CA ASP A 100 -8.67 -7.69 4.34
C ASP A 100 -8.97 -8.17 2.90
N SER A 101 -7.97 -8.11 2.01
CA SER A 101 -8.10 -8.44 0.60
C SER A 101 -7.42 -9.78 0.26
N PRO A 102 -8.18 -10.83 -0.11
CA PRO A 102 -7.59 -12.08 -0.58
C PRO A 102 -6.83 -11.92 -1.90
N TYR A 103 -7.17 -10.91 -2.72
CA TYR A 103 -6.39 -10.57 -3.92
C TYR A 103 -4.97 -10.10 -3.57
N VAL A 104 -4.84 -9.31 -2.50
CA VAL A 104 -3.52 -8.88 -2.00
C VAL A 104 -2.73 -10.09 -1.50
N VAL A 105 -3.36 -11.00 -0.74
CA VAL A 105 -2.72 -12.25 -0.29
C VAL A 105 -2.20 -13.08 -1.46
N ALA A 106 -3.04 -13.31 -2.48
CA ALA A 106 -2.65 -14.10 -3.65
C ALA A 106 -1.50 -13.45 -4.44
N SER A 107 -1.51 -12.11 -4.56
CA SER A 107 -0.45 -11.37 -5.26
C SER A 107 0.87 -11.38 -4.46
N MET A 108 0.80 -11.18 -3.14
CA MET A 108 1.96 -11.28 -2.23
C MET A 108 2.53 -12.70 -2.14
N GLY A 109 1.74 -13.74 -2.45
CA GLY A 109 2.25 -15.10 -2.54
C GLY A 109 3.09 -15.38 -3.79
N ILE A 110 3.06 -14.47 -4.77
CA ILE A 110 3.85 -14.55 -6.02
C ILE A 110 5.06 -13.62 -5.97
N MET A 111 4.87 -12.40 -5.45
CA MET A 111 5.89 -11.35 -5.38
C MET A 111 6.90 -11.59 -4.27
#